data_AF-A0A3M0LCX1-F1
#
_entry.id   AF-A0A3M0LCX1-F1
#
_cell.length_a   1.000
_cell.length_b   1.000
_cell.length_c   1.000
_cell.angle_alpha   90.00
_cell.angle_beta   90.00
_cell.angle_gamma   90.00
#
_symmetry.space_group_name_H-M   'P 1'
#
loop_
_entity.id
_entity.type
_entity.pdbx_description
1 polymer ?
#
loop_
_entity_poly.entity_id
_entity_poly.type
_entity_poly.pdbx_seq_one_letter_code
_entity_poly.pdbx_strand_id
1 'polypeptide(L)'
;MWHEARKHERKLRGMMVDYKKRAERRREYYEKIKKDPAQFLQVHGRACKVHLDSAVALAAESPVNMMPWQGDTNNMIDRFDVRAHLDFIPMYTPALLSPTSPEQESDERKCNYERYRGLVQNDFAGSYTYEDSTVEELENSLEKRPGDEEDSEEDSNTDEDEAIPDIDVEVDVDELNQEQVADLNKQATTYGMAEGDFVR
;
A
#
# COMPACT_ATOMS: atom_id res chain seq x y z
N MET A 1 -31.72 -55.60 -32.64
CA MET A 1 -31.42 -54.21 -33.02
C MET A 1 -32.43 -53.18 -32.51
N TRP A 2 -33.76 -53.28 -32.76
CA TRP A 2 -34.69 -52.21 -32.36
C TRP A 2 -34.97 -52.10 -30.83
N HIS A 3 -34.91 -53.22 -30.10
CA HIS A 3 -35.11 -53.24 -28.64
C HIS A 3 -33.97 -52.55 -27.88
N GLU A 4 -32.73 -52.67 -28.35
CA GLU A 4 -31.57 -51.99 -27.77
C GLU A 4 -31.62 -50.49 -28.04
N ALA A 5 -32.00 -50.08 -29.25
CA ALA A 5 -32.23 -48.68 -29.59
C ALA A 5 -33.30 -48.04 -28.68
N ARG A 6 -34.43 -48.72 -28.44
CA ARG A 6 -35.46 -48.24 -27.48
C ARG A 6 -34.97 -48.18 -26.04
N LYS A 7 -34.08 -49.08 -25.63
CA LYS A 7 -33.47 -49.07 -24.28
C LYS A 7 -32.54 -47.86 -24.13
N HIS A 8 -31.73 -47.55 -25.14
CA HIS A 8 -30.90 -46.35 -25.18
C HIS A 8 -31.72 -45.07 -25.19
N GLU A 9 -32.80 -45.02 -25.99
CA GLU A 9 -33.70 -43.87 -26.05
C GLU A 9 -34.35 -43.58 -24.68
N ARG A 10 -34.83 -44.63 -23.98
CA ARG A 10 -35.41 -44.48 -22.64
C ARG A 10 -34.37 -43.97 -21.63
N LYS A 11 -33.12 -44.44 -21.72
CA LYS A 11 -32.02 -43.99 -20.87
C LYS A 11 -31.68 -42.51 -21.12
N LEU A 12 -31.59 -42.09 -22.38
CA LEU A 12 -31.34 -40.69 -22.76
C LEU A 12 -32.46 -39.74 -22.31
N ARG A 13 -33.72 -40.14 -22.49
CA ARG A 13 -34.88 -39.36 -22.00
C ARG A 13 -34.86 -39.21 -20.48
N GLY A 14 -34.49 -40.27 -19.74
CA GLY A 14 -34.31 -40.21 -18.29
C GLY A 14 -33.24 -39.21 -17.88
N MET A 15 -32.05 -39.30 -18.49
CA MET A 15 -30.95 -38.35 -18.22
C MET A 15 -31.37 -36.90 -18.49
N MET A 16 -32.09 -36.64 -19.59
CA MET A 16 -32.55 -35.30 -19.97
C MET A 16 -33.50 -34.70 -18.93
N VAL A 17 -34.45 -35.50 -18.41
CA VAL A 17 -35.37 -35.07 -17.35
C VAL A 17 -34.60 -34.77 -16.05
N ASP A 18 -33.62 -35.61 -15.72
CA ASP A 18 -32.78 -35.40 -14.53
C ASP A 18 -31.90 -34.15 -14.66
N TYR A 19 -31.34 -33.88 -15.84
CA TYR A 19 -30.61 -32.64 -16.11
C TYR A 19 -31.50 -31.42 -15.97
N LYS A 20 -32.73 -31.47 -16.49
CA LYS A 20 -33.70 -30.37 -16.36
C LYS A 20 -34.08 -30.13 -14.90
N LYS A 21 -34.43 -31.18 -14.14
CA LYS A 21 -34.73 -31.08 -12.71
C LYS A 21 -33.54 -30.60 -11.87
N ARG A 22 -32.32 -31.00 -12.24
CA ARG A 22 -31.08 -30.56 -11.57
C ARG A 22 -30.78 -29.09 -11.87
N ALA A 23 -31.01 -28.64 -13.10
CA ALA A 23 -30.87 -27.24 -13.49
C ALA A 23 -31.90 -26.36 -12.79
N GLU A 24 -33.16 -26.79 -12.71
CA GLU A 24 -34.22 -26.07 -11.97
C GLU A 24 -33.90 -25.95 -10.48
N ARG A 25 -33.47 -27.03 -9.81
CA ARG A 25 -33.02 -26.95 -8.42
C ARG A 25 -31.83 -26.01 -8.21
N ARG A 26 -30.87 -25.99 -9.14
CA ARG A 26 -29.75 -25.04 -9.08
C ARG A 26 -30.24 -23.61 -9.22
N ARG A 27 -31.13 -23.35 -10.19
CA ARG A 27 -31.74 -22.03 -10.39
C ARG A 27 -32.50 -21.58 -9.15
N GLU A 28 -33.35 -22.44 -8.58
CA GLU A 28 -34.10 -22.15 -7.35
C GLU A 28 -33.20 -21.92 -6.14
N TYR A 29 -32.11 -22.69 -6.03
CA TYR A 29 -31.11 -22.49 -4.97
C TYR A 29 -30.45 -21.11 -5.11
N TYR A 30 -29.95 -20.79 -6.30
CA TYR A 30 -29.29 -19.50 -6.57
C TYR A 30 -30.24 -18.32 -6.41
N GLU A 31 -31.47 -18.40 -6.89
CA GLU A 31 -32.47 -17.33 -6.71
C GLU A 31 -32.86 -17.12 -5.24
N LYS A 32 -32.84 -18.16 -4.39
CA LYS A 32 -33.08 -18.02 -2.94
C LYS A 32 -31.92 -17.38 -2.19
N ILE A 33 -30.68 -17.57 -2.65
CA ILE A 33 -29.48 -17.01 -2.00
C ILE A 33 -28.99 -15.73 -2.66
N LYS A 34 -29.55 -15.35 -3.82
CA LYS A 34 -29.31 -14.09 -4.52
C LYS A 34 -29.93 -12.97 -3.71
N LYS A 35 -29.20 -12.55 -2.69
CA LYS A 35 -29.49 -11.31 -1.95
C LYS A 35 -29.33 -10.11 -2.88
N ASP A 36 -29.99 -9.03 -2.51
CA ASP A 36 -29.90 -7.76 -3.23
C ASP A 36 -28.42 -7.35 -3.39
N PRO A 37 -27.92 -7.05 -4.61
CA PRO A 37 -26.57 -6.52 -4.80
C PRO A 37 -26.31 -5.25 -3.98
N ALA A 38 -27.37 -4.53 -3.59
CA ALA A 38 -27.33 -3.36 -2.73
C ALA A 38 -27.37 -3.66 -1.22
N GLN A 39 -27.47 -4.94 -0.81
CA GLN A 39 -26.98 -5.39 0.50
C GLN A 39 -25.46 -5.49 0.43
N PHE A 40 -24.84 -4.33 0.20
CA PHE A 40 -23.45 -4.17 -0.18
C PHE A 40 -22.52 -4.81 0.84
N LEU A 41 -21.48 -5.48 0.33
CA LEU A 41 -20.25 -5.69 1.06
C LEU A 41 -19.77 -4.31 1.55
N GLN A 42 -19.98 -4.03 2.83
CA GLN A 42 -19.43 -2.85 3.45
C GLN A 42 -18.01 -3.17 3.90
N VAL A 43 -17.04 -2.61 3.17
CA VAL A 43 -15.64 -2.62 3.58
C VAL A 43 -15.43 -1.40 4.48
N HIS A 44 -15.16 -1.65 5.76
CA HIS A 44 -14.76 -0.64 6.72
C HIS A 44 -13.26 -0.75 6.93
N GLY A 45 -12.54 0.36 6.75
CA GLY A 45 -11.10 0.45 6.98
C GLY A 45 -10.79 1.45 8.08
N ARG A 46 -9.77 1.16 8.90
CA ARG A 46 -9.11 2.13 9.77
C ARG A 46 -7.65 2.23 9.31
N ALA A 47 -7.09 3.44 9.31
CA ALA A 47 -5.66 3.59 9.12
C ALA A 47 -4.93 2.77 10.19
N CYS A 48 -4.09 1.84 9.76
CA CYS A 48 -3.31 1.00 10.66
C CYS A 48 -1.90 0.86 10.10
N LYS A 49 -0.94 0.68 10.98
CA LYS A 49 0.45 0.42 10.60
C LYS A 49 0.57 -1.07 10.31
N VAL A 50 0.89 -1.42 9.07
CA VAL A 50 1.10 -2.81 8.68
C VAL A 50 2.52 -3.20 9.04
N HIS A 51 2.67 -4.30 9.77
CA HIS A 51 3.94 -4.89 10.14
C HIS A 51 4.06 -6.23 9.41
N LEU A 52 4.98 -6.33 8.45
CA LEU A 52 5.22 -7.57 7.68
C LEU A 52 5.82 -8.67 8.55
N ASP A 53 6.72 -8.29 9.47
CA ASP A 53 7.30 -9.19 10.45
C ASP A 53 6.42 -9.27 11.71
N SER A 54 6.00 -10.49 12.04
CA SER A 54 5.23 -10.81 13.24
C SER A 54 5.97 -10.41 14.53
N ALA A 55 7.29 -10.52 14.58
CA ALA A 55 8.08 -10.11 15.74
C ALA A 55 8.03 -8.58 15.94
N VAL A 56 8.10 -7.82 14.84
CA VAL A 56 7.98 -6.35 14.86
C VAL A 56 6.56 -5.94 15.27
N ALA A 57 5.53 -6.63 14.76
CA ALA A 57 4.14 -6.38 15.14
C ALA A 57 3.92 -6.58 16.64
N LEU A 58 4.37 -7.72 17.18
CA LEU A 58 4.25 -8.06 18.59
C LEU A 58 5.05 -7.10 19.49
N ALA A 59 6.20 -6.63 19.02
CA ALA A 59 6.99 -5.63 19.73
C ALA A 59 6.28 -4.26 19.74
N ALA A 60 5.72 -3.83 18.61
CA ALA A 60 5.01 -2.55 18.50
C ALA A 60 3.71 -2.53 19.32
N GLU A 61 2.95 -3.63 19.34
CA GLU A 61 1.70 -3.75 20.09
C GLU A 61 1.89 -4.25 21.53
N SER A 62 3.15 -4.47 21.95
CA SER A 62 3.46 -4.97 23.29
C SER A 62 2.85 -4.06 24.35
N PRO A 63 2.12 -4.61 25.35
CA PRO A 63 1.64 -3.84 26.49
C PRO A 63 2.78 -3.15 27.25
N VAL A 64 4.03 -3.60 27.10
CA VAL A 64 5.20 -2.94 27.69
C VAL A 64 5.56 -1.65 26.95
N ASN A 65 5.23 -1.52 25.67
CA ASN A 65 5.53 -0.34 24.85
C ASN A 65 4.33 0.58 24.67
N MET A 66 3.11 0.13 24.97
CA MET A 66 1.88 0.92 24.81
C MET A 66 1.35 1.45 26.16
N MET A 67 0.88 2.69 26.20
CA MET A 67 0.21 3.30 27.37
C MET A 67 -1.11 4.02 27.03
N PRO A 68 -2.05 4.11 27.98
CA PRO A 68 -3.29 4.86 27.78
C PRO A 68 -3.04 6.36 27.56
N TRP A 69 -3.65 6.92 26.52
CA TRP A 69 -3.59 8.35 26.23
C TRP A 69 -4.47 9.13 27.18
N GLN A 70 -3.88 10.01 27.99
CA GLN A 70 -4.60 10.77 29.04
C GLN A 70 -5.49 9.89 29.94
N GLY A 71 -5.10 8.63 30.15
CA GLY A 71 -5.85 7.66 30.94
C GLY A 71 -6.97 6.92 30.20
N ASP A 72 -7.23 7.22 28.92
CA ASP A 72 -8.20 6.48 28.11
C ASP A 72 -7.59 5.18 27.57
N THR A 73 -8.10 4.04 28.04
CA THR A 73 -7.63 2.71 27.64
C THR A 73 -8.04 2.31 26.23
N ASN A 74 -9.01 3.01 25.61
CA ASN A 74 -9.40 2.76 24.22
C ASN A 74 -8.47 3.47 23.22
N ASN A 75 -7.66 4.42 23.71
CA ASN A 75 -6.73 5.19 22.91
C ASN A 75 -5.32 4.96 23.44
N MET A 76 -4.63 3.99 22.87
CA MET A 76 -3.27 3.62 23.28
C MET A 76 -2.23 4.34 22.42
N ILE A 77 -1.23 4.91 23.06
CA ILE A 77 -0.06 5.51 22.40
C ILE A 77 1.22 4.77 22.80
N ASP A 78 2.27 4.94 22.01
CA ASP A 78 3.61 4.47 22.38
C ASP A 78 4.09 5.20 23.65
N ARG A 79 4.73 4.49 24.58
CA ARG A 79 5.31 5.07 25.80
C ARG A 79 6.46 6.03 25.51
N PHE A 80 7.11 5.88 24.36
CA PHE A 80 8.14 6.77 23.86
C PHE A 80 7.57 7.87 22.96
N ASP A 81 6.24 7.93 22.76
CA ASP A 81 5.61 9.04 22.06
C ASP A 81 5.89 10.33 22.84
N VAL A 82 6.44 11.33 22.14
CA VAL A 82 6.84 12.61 22.75
C VAL A 82 5.65 13.30 23.44
N ARG A 83 4.43 13.08 22.94
CA ARG A 83 3.22 13.64 23.54
C ARG A 83 2.97 13.15 24.96
N ALA A 84 3.47 11.95 25.33
CA ALA A 84 3.37 11.43 26.70
C ALA A 84 4.23 12.23 27.71
N HIS A 85 5.22 12.98 27.24
CA HIS A 85 6.14 13.78 28.06
C HIS A 85 5.74 15.27 28.12
N LEU A 86 4.64 15.65 27.48
CA LEU A 86 4.13 17.02 27.50
C LEU A 86 3.13 17.19 28.65
N ASP A 87 3.42 18.10 29.59
CA ASP A 87 2.49 18.47 30.67
C ASP A 87 1.22 19.15 30.13
N PHE A 88 1.37 19.87 29.00
CA PHE A 88 0.29 20.59 28.34
C PHE A 88 0.41 20.40 26.83
N ILE A 89 -0.72 20.06 26.21
CA ILE A 89 -0.83 19.88 24.77
C ILE A 89 -1.80 20.93 24.28
N PRO A 90 -1.32 21.97 23.57
CA PRO A 90 -2.19 23.00 23.06
C PRO A 90 -3.22 22.39 22.10
N MET A 91 -4.43 22.97 22.10
CA MET A 91 -5.42 22.59 21.10
C MET A 91 -4.87 22.89 19.70
N TYR A 92 -5.00 21.90 18.81
CA TYR A 92 -4.59 22.07 17.42
C TYR A 92 -5.34 23.27 16.83
N THR A 93 -4.57 24.25 16.37
CA THR A 93 -5.10 25.40 15.65
C THR A 93 -4.63 25.26 14.19
N PRO A 94 -5.54 25.11 13.23
CA PRO A 94 -5.18 24.96 11.82
C PRO A 94 -4.26 26.10 11.35
N ALA A 95 -3.29 25.79 10.49
CA ALA A 95 -2.30 26.75 10.00
C ALA A 95 -2.94 28.00 9.36
N LEU A 96 -4.12 27.86 8.72
CA LEU A 96 -4.87 28.97 8.13
C LEU A 96 -5.32 30.05 9.14
N LEU A 97 -5.36 29.72 10.44
CA LEU A 97 -5.80 30.60 11.51
C LEU A 97 -4.63 31.14 12.36
N SER A 98 -3.41 30.69 12.09
CA SER A 98 -2.22 31.03 12.87
C SER A 98 -1.17 31.62 11.94
N PRO A 99 -0.92 32.94 11.96
CA PRO A 99 0.19 33.50 11.19
C PRO A 99 1.51 32.90 11.73
N THR A 100 2.20 32.17 10.86
CA THR A 100 3.54 31.64 11.12
C THR A 100 4.52 32.81 11.22
N SER A 101 5.43 32.76 12.19
CA SER A 101 6.52 33.74 12.23
C SER A 101 7.48 33.49 11.06
N PRO A 102 8.23 34.50 10.59
CA PRO A 102 9.25 34.30 9.55
C PRO A 102 10.31 33.24 9.94
N GLU A 103 10.60 33.11 11.23
CA GLU A 103 11.49 32.07 11.75
C GLU A 103 10.88 30.68 11.62
N GLN A 104 9.59 30.52 11.95
CA GLN A 104 8.88 29.25 11.80
C GLN A 104 8.78 28.82 10.33
N GLU A 105 8.55 29.76 9.41
CA GLU A 105 8.55 29.47 7.97
C GLU A 105 9.94 29.05 7.46
N SER A 106 11.00 29.63 8.02
CA SER A 106 12.37 29.24 7.70
C SER A 106 12.67 27.82 8.19
N ASP A 107 12.27 27.49 9.42
CA ASP A 107 12.46 26.16 9.99
C ASP A 107 11.64 25.10 9.25
N GLU A 108 10.38 25.40 8.94
CA GLU A 108 9.51 24.51 8.17
C GLU A 108 10.04 24.26 6.76
N ARG A 109 10.57 25.30 6.10
CA ARG A 109 11.24 25.15 4.79
C ARG A 109 12.47 24.23 4.88
N LYS A 110 13.26 24.34 5.95
CA LYS A 110 14.41 23.44 6.18
C LYS A 110 13.94 22.00 6.39
N CYS A 111 12.90 21.79 7.19
CA CYS A 111 12.30 20.46 7.38
C CYS A 111 11.75 19.88 6.07
N ASN A 112 11.11 20.71 5.23
CA ASN A 112 10.61 20.30 3.93
C ASN A 112 11.74 19.90 2.98
N TYR A 113 12.86 20.62 2.99
CA TYR A 113 14.05 20.25 2.23
C TYR A 113 14.61 18.90 2.66
N GLU A 114 14.77 18.64 3.96
CA GLU A 114 15.26 17.34 4.46
C GLU A 114 14.29 16.20 4.11
N ARG A 115 12.97 16.45 4.19
CA ARG A 115 11.95 15.48 3.75
C ARG A 115 12.07 15.18 2.26
N TYR A 116 12.20 16.21 1.43
CA TYR A 116 12.40 16.08 -0.01
C TYR A 116 13.67 15.29 -0.33
N ARG A 117 14.79 15.64 0.31
CA ARG A 117 16.07 14.96 0.17
C ARG A 117 15.93 13.47 0.47
N GLY A 118 15.25 13.11 1.56
CA GLY A 118 14.99 11.73 1.92
C GLY A 118 14.13 10.99 0.89
N LEU A 119 13.09 11.63 0.34
CA LEU A 119 12.25 11.05 -0.72
C LEU A 119 13.04 10.77 -2.00
N VAL A 120 13.82 11.75 -2.46
CA VAL A 120 14.66 11.60 -3.67
C VAL A 120 15.70 10.48 -3.48
N GLN A 121 16.32 10.40 -2.30
CA GLN A 121 17.26 9.34 -1.98
C GLN A 121 16.59 7.95 -1.96
N ASN A 122 15.38 7.84 -1.40
CA ASN A 122 14.64 6.60 -1.38
C ASN A 122 14.21 6.15 -2.79
N ASP A 123 13.72 7.10 -3.61
CA ASP A 123 13.32 6.84 -5.00
C ASP A 123 14.52 6.39 -5.84
N PHE A 124 15.67 7.04 -5.67
CA PHE A 124 16.91 6.66 -6.35
C PHE A 124 17.45 5.30 -5.88
N ALA A 125 17.42 5.03 -4.58
CA ALA A 125 17.87 3.77 -4.00
C ALA A 125 16.93 2.59 -4.32
N GLY A 126 15.84 2.82 -5.08
CA GLY A 126 14.80 1.83 -5.32
C GLY A 126 14.16 1.34 -4.02
N SER A 127 14.33 2.08 -2.92
CA SER A 127 13.77 1.77 -1.61
C SER A 127 12.30 2.19 -1.57
N TYR A 128 11.52 1.68 -2.53
CA TYR A 128 10.08 1.55 -2.39
C TYR A 128 9.83 0.46 -1.36
N THR A 129 10.05 0.77 -0.09
CA THR A 129 9.24 0.10 0.92
C THR A 129 7.84 0.63 0.72
N TYR A 130 7.06 -0.13 -0.07
CA TYR A 130 5.60 -0.29 -0.02
C TYR A 130 4.82 0.06 -1.31
N GLU A 131 4.26 -1.02 -1.90
CA GLU A 131 3.06 -1.11 -2.77
C GLU A 131 3.17 -1.05 -4.30
N ASP A 132 4.12 -1.75 -4.94
CA ASP A 132 3.92 -2.12 -6.37
C ASP A 132 4.27 -3.58 -6.70
N SER A 133 5.16 -4.21 -5.90
CA SER A 133 5.55 -5.61 -6.09
C SER A 133 4.38 -6.60 -5.97
N THR A 134 3.32 -6.24 -5.23
CA THR A 134 2.15 -7.10 -5.06
C THR A 134 1.26 -7.15 -6.30
N VAL A 135 1.32 -6.16 -7.18
CA VAL A 135 0.52 -6.16 -8.42
C VAL A 135 1.17 -7.09 -9.44
N GLU A 136 2.49 -7.01 -9.61
CA GLU A 136 3.24 -7.90 -10.50
C GLU A 136 3.24 -9.37 -10.03
N GLU A 137 3.36 -9.63 -8.73
CA GLU A 137 3.28 -11.01 -8.19
C GLU A 137 1.88 -11.63 -8.35
N LEU A 138 0.80 -10.83 -8.24
CA LEU A 138 -0.56 -11.32 -8.45
C LEU A 138 -0.86 -11.56 -9.94
N GLU A 139 -0.41 -10.68 -10.85
CA GLU A 139 -0.58 -10.90 -12.30
C GLU A 139 0.19 -12.14 -12.77
N ASN A 140 1.44 -12.32 -12.34
CA ASN A 140 2.24 -13.51 -12.67
C ASN A 140 1.65 -14.80 -12.06
N SER A 141 1.02 -14.71 -10.89
CA SER A 141 0.35 -15.87 -10.25
C SER A 141 -0.97 -16.25 -10.93
N LEU A 142 -1.65 -15.32 -11.59
CA LEU A 142 -2.89 -15.58 -12.33
C LEU A 142 -2.67 -16.21 -13.72
N GLU A 143 -1.48 -16.03 -14.31
CA GLU A 143 -1.13 -16.66 -15.59
C GLU A 143 -0.65 -18.12 -15.46
N LYS A 144 -0.23 -18.55 -14.27
CA LYS A 144 0.14 -19.95 -14.01
C LYS A 144 -1.09 -20.85 -13.91
N ARG A 145 -1.47 -21.43 -15.06
CA ARG A 145 -2.44 -22.52 -15.15
C ARG A 145 -1.99 -23.72 -14.29
N PRO A 146 -2.91 -24.42 -13.60
CA PRO A 146 -2.54 -25.56 -12.77
C PRO A 146 -2.24 -26.75 -13.67
N GLY A 147 -0.95 -27.08 -13.86
CA GLY A 147 -0.58 -28.20 -14.72
C GLY A 147 0.89 -28.59 -14.77
N ASP A 148 1.83 -27.68 -14.50
CA ASP A 148 3.25 -27.98 -14.68
C ASP A 148 3.98 -28.01 -13.33
N GLU A 149 3.98 -29.19 -12.70
CA GLU A 149 5.05 -29.60 -11.78
C GLU A 149 6.17 -30.20 -12.65
N GLU A 150 7.34 -29.56 -12.70
CA GLU A 150 8.62 -30.27 -12.69
C GLU A 150 9.81 -29.31 -12.48
N ASP A 151 10.73 -29.80 -11.65
CA ASP A 151 12.13 -29.46 -11.38
C ASP A 151 12.57 -28.11 -10.79
N SER A 152 13.03 -28.26 -9.55
CA SER A 152 13.96 -27.40 -8.83
C SER A 152 15.36 -27.50 -9.43
N GLU A 153 15.96 -26.37 -9.77
CA GLU A 153 17.41 -26.20 -9.75
C GLU A 153 17.69 -24.90 -8.99
N GLU A 154 18.41 -25.03 -7.88
CA GLU A 154 19.14 -23.95 -7.24
C GLU A 154 20.08 -23.31 -8.26
N ASP A 155 20.07 -21.98 -8.39
CA ASP A 155 21.28 -21.27 -8.76
C ASP A 155 21.43 -20.06 -7.84
N SER A 156 22.27 -20.28 -6.82
CA SER A 156 22.83 -19.24 -5.99
C SER A 156 23.92 -18.47 -6.76
N ASN A 157 23.91 -17.15 -6.55
CA ASN A 157 24.96 -16.16 -6.81
C ASN A 157 24.98 -15.53 -8.20
N THR A 158 24.61 -14.24 -8.25
CA THR A 158 25.58 -13.18 -8.56
C THR A 158 25.23 -11.95 -7.72
N ASP A 159 25.89 -11.79 -6.57
CA ASP A 159 26.14 -10.49 -5.97
C ASP A 159 27.00 -9.69 -6.96
N GLU A 160 26.36 -8.99 -7.88
CA GLU A 160 26.93 -7.78 -8.45
C GLU A 160 26.36 -6.63 -7.63
N ASP A 161 27.02 -6.36 -6.50
CA ASP A 161 27.10 -5.02 -5.93
C ASP A 161 27.64 -4.10 -7.05
N GLU A 162 26.75 -3.63 -7.93
CA GLU A 162 27.03 -2.44 -8.71
C GLU A 162 27.25 -1.34 -7.69
N ALA A 163 28.53 -1.03 -7.46
CA ALA A 163 28.96 0.06 -6.62
C ALA A 163 28.12 1.29 -7.01
N ILE A 164 27.21 1.66 -6.10
CA ILE A 164 26.37 2.85 -6.20
C ILE A 164 27.32 3.97 -6.63
N PRO A 165 27.15 4.58 -7.81
CA PRO A 165 28.03 5.66 -8.20
C PRO A 165 27.92 6.74 -7.14
N ASP A 166 29.04 7.07 -6.48
CA ASP A 166 29.14 8.15 -5.49
C ASP A 166 28.64 9.45 -6.14
N ILE A 167 27.35 9.74 -5.97
CA ILE A 167 26.67 10.91 -6.54
C ILE A 167 26.79 12.09 -5.57
N ASP A 168 27.98 12.28 -5.00
CA ASP A 168 28.35 13.54 -4.36
C ASP A 168 28.64 14.59 -5.45
N VAL A 169 27.71 14.76 -6.40
CA VAL A 169 27.70 15.89 -7.33
C VAL A 169 27.09 17.06 -6.57
N GLU A 170 27.96 17.80 -5.87
CA GLU A 170 27.60 19.09 -5.29
C GLU A 170 27.23 20.04 -6.44
N VAL A 171 25.93 20.33 -6.57
CA VAL A 171 25.44 21.35 -7.51
C VAL A 171 25.70 22.71 -6.86
N ASP A 172 26.61 23.48 -7.44
CA ASP A 172 26.79 24.88 -7.04
C ASP A 172 25.56 25.67 -7.50
N VAL A 173 24.72 25.99 -6.52
CA VAL A 173 23.47 26.72 -6.73
C VAL A 173 23.73 28.14 -7.25
N ASP A 174 24.91 28.71 -6.97
CA ASP A 174 25.29 30.05 -7.41
C ASP A 174 25.73 30.08 -8.90
N GLU A 175 26.05 28.93 -9.50
CA GLU A 175 26.41 28.81 -10.92
C GLU A 175 25.22 28.46 -11.84
N LEU A 176 24.04 28.21 -11.27
CA LEU A 176 22.85 27.88 -12.04
C LEU A 176 22.28 29.10 -12.78
N ASN A 177 21.87 28.90 -14.02
CA ASN A 177 21.15 29.92 -14.77
C ASN A 177 19.67 30.00 -14.34
N GLN A 178 18.99 31.09 -14.68
CA GLN A 178 17.62 31.34 -14.25
C GLN A 178 16.60 30.29 -14.75
N GLU A 179 16.89 29.63 -15.87
CA GLU A 179 16.06 28.54 -16.42
C GLU A 179 16.23 27.24 -15.62
N GLN A 180 17.47 26.89 -15.26
CA GLN A 180 17.80 25.73 -14.43
C GLN A 180 17.24 25.87 -13.01
N VAL A 181 17.32 27.07 -12.43
CA VAL A 181 16.70 27.38 -11.12
C VAL A 181 15.18 27.20 -11.18
N ALA A 182 14.54 27.67 -12.25
CA ALA A 182 13.09 27.51 -12.44
C ALA A 182 12.72 26.02 -12.62
N ASP A 183 13.50 25.26 -13.37
CA ASP A 183 13.28 23.83 -13.58
C ASP A 183 13.46 23.02 -12.29
N LEU A 184 14.48 23.32 -11.48
CA LEU A 184 14.70 22.69 -10.18
C LEU A 184 13.55 22.99 -9.21
N ASN A 185 13.13 24.26 -9.12
CA ASN A 185 11.97 24.64 -8.32
C ASN A 185 10.67 23.99 -8.83
N LYS A 186 10.50 23.85 -10.15
CA LYS A 186 9.35 23.18 -10.74
C LYS A 186 9.32 21.70 -10.40
N GLN A 187 10.46 21.01 -10.50
CA GLN A 187 10.54 19.59 -10.14
C GLN A 187 10.22 19.36 -8.67
N ALA A 188 10.70 20.25 -7.78
CA ALA A 188 10.43 20.19 -6.35
C ALA A 188 8.92 20.25 -6.00
N THR A 189 8.09 20.90 -6.82
CA THR A 189 6.63 20.93 -6.60
C THR A 189 5.97 19.55 -6.69
N THR A 190 6.54 18.64 -7.48
CA THR A 190 6.06 17.24 -7.59
C THR A 190 6.15 16.50 -6.25
N TYR A 191 7.06 16.96 -5.38
CA TYR A 191 7.33 16.38 -4.07
C TYR A 191 6.80 17.24 -2.92
N GLY A 192 5.88 18.17 -3.21
CA GLY A 192 5.16 18.93 -2.19
C GLY A 192 5.88 20.17 -1.66
N MET A 193 6.96 20.63 -2.30
CA MET A 193 7.56 21.94 -2.02
C MET A 193 6.79 23.07 -2.74
N ALA A 194 6.73 24.27 -2.15
CA ALA A 194 6.14 25.41 -2.82
C ALA A 194 7.09 25.99 -3.88
N GLU A 195 6.54 26.76 -4.83
CA GLU A 195 7.33 27.40 -5.88
C GLU A 195 8.36 28.37 -5.28
N GLY A 196 9.65 28.16 -5.60
CA GLY A 196 10.76 28.97 -5.09
C GLY A 196 11.32 28.55 -3.73
N ASP A 197 10.85 27.45 -3.14
CA ASP A 197 11.37 26.96 -1.85
C ASP A 197 12.67 26.16 -1.98
N PHE A 198 12.94 25.58 -3.16
CA PHE A 198 14.08 24.67 -3.36
C PHE A 198 15.38 25.42 -3.68
N VAL A 199 15.32 26.38 -4.61
CA VAL A 199 16.43 27.30 -4.93
C VAL A 199 15.90 28.73 -4.91
N ARG A 200 16.54 29.62 -4.14
CA ARG A 200 16.13 31.03 -3.98
C ARG A 200 16.54 31.91 -5.15
#